data_AF-A0AAE4LL46-F1
#
_entry.id   AF-A0AAE4LL46-F1
#
_cell.length_a   1.000
_cell.length_b   1.000
_cell.length_c   1.000
_cell.angle_alpha   90.00
_cell.angle_beta   90.00
_cell.angle_gamma   90.00
#
_symmetry.space_group_name_H-M   'P 1'
#
loop_
_entity.id
_entity.type
_entity.pdbx_description
1 polymer ?
#
loop_
_entity_poly.entity_id
_entity_poly.type
_entity_poly.pdbx_seq_one_letter_code
_entity_poly.pdbx_strand_id
1 'polypeptide(L)'
;MAMRQISDRELHEECGVFGVFGVPDAASLSYYGLHALQHRGQEGAGIVAVDEGGTFRRIKGSGLVTEVFDEAKLATLKGNTAIGHVRYTTAGGGGIENVQPFLFRHNTGDFALAHNGNIVNSALLREYLENKGSLFQSTSDSEILAHLIKKETRYHDRPRIFSIIDALNMLEGAFAFLIMTANRIYACRDKYGLRPLAIGRLGDGYVVSSETCAFDVLGAEFVRDVEPGEIVTIDRQGIRSRDYSMYKRCEMCSMEYIYFARPDSDIDGCNVHAYRKESGRLLFKESPADADIVVGVPDSSLSAAMGYAEASGLPYEMGLIKNKYIGRTFIQPSQELREKGVRMKLSAVRSIVKGKRVVLVDDSIVRGTTSRRIVTMLKEAGATEVHVRIASPQMTHPCFYGVDTSTRDELISARKDLEGVREEICADSLAFLTPGALLKAGNRKELCMACFTGEYPTALYQSVDEANKDVKC
;
A
#
# COMPACT_ATOMS: atom_id res chain seq x y z
N MET A 1 4.69 36.99 -1.36
CA MET A 1 4.27 35.67 -1.85
C MET A 1 4.69 34.64 -0.82
N ALA A 2 3.74 34.07 -0.07
CA ALA A 2 4.06 33.05 0.93
C ALA A 2 4.48 31.76 0.21
N MET A 3 5.72 31.31 0.40
CA MET A 3 6.16 29.98 -0.04
C MET A 3 5.27 28.94 0.67
N ARG A 4 4.45 28.22 -0.09
CA ARG A 4 3.75 27.03 0.41
C ARG A 4 4.80 26.06 0.96
N GLN A 5 4.66 25.69 2.24
CA GLN A 5 5.51 24.70 2.89
C GLN A 5 5.27 23.33 2.24
N ILE A 6 6.25 22.84 1.46
CA ILE A 6 6.25 21.49 0.93
C ILE A 6 6.76 20.56 2.04
N SER A 7 5.87 19.84 2.72
CA SER A 7 6.27 18.81 3.70
C SER A 7 6.81 17.56 3.00
N ASP A 8 7.94 16.99 3.43
CA ASP A 8 8.42 15.71 2.89
C ASP A 8 7.52 14.56 3.35
N ARG A 9 6.56 14.18 2.51
CA ARG A 9 5.82 12.93 2.65
C ARG A 9 6.44 11.91 1.70
N GLU A 10 6.90 10.80 2.25
CA GLU A 10 7.25 9.60 1.47
C GLU A 10 5.97 9.05 0.81
N LEU A 11 6.12 8.26 -0.25
CA LEU A 11 4.99 7.52 -0.79
C LEU A 11 4.50 6.54 0.27
N HIS A 12 3.19 6.44 0.43
CA HIS A 12 2.58 5.42 1.24
C HIS A 12 1.35 4.88 0.50
N GLU A 13 1.20 3.58 0.55
CA GLU A 13 0.05 2.87 0.03
C GLU A 13 -0.95 2.63 1.12
N GLU A 14 -2.19 2.50 0.68
CA GLU A 14 -3.29 2.17 1.55
C GLU A 14 -3.04 0.91 2.34
N CYS A 15 -3.55 1.04 3.56
CA CYS A 15 -4.02 0.06 4.49
C CYS A 15 -3.73 -1.44 4.25
N GLY A 16 -3.40 -2.17 5.31
CA GLY A 16 -3.37 -3.63 5.30
C GLY A 16 -4.67 -4.20 5.85
N VAL A 17 -5.23 -5.21 5.19
CA VAL A 17 -6.34 -6.01 5.75
C VAL A 17 -5.85 -7.40 6.16
N PHE A 18 -6.40 -7.90 7.26
CA PHE A 18 -6.12 -9.25 7.75
C PHE A 18 -7.39 -9.90 8.28
N GLY A 19 -7.57 -11.20 8.07
CA GLY A 19 -8.73 -11.96 8.53
C GLY A 19 -8.35 -13.35 8.98
N VAL A 20 -9.08 -13.86 9.97
CA VAL A 20 -8.93 -15.21 10.52
C VAL A 20 -10.33 -15.83 10.59
N PHE A 21 -10.46 -17.07 10.13
CA PHE A 21 -11.68 -17.85 10.23
C PHE A 21 -11.40 -19.25 10.78
N GLY A 22 -12.14 -19.64 11.82
CA GLY A 22 -12.13 -21.01 12.33
C GLY A 22 -10.87 -21.39 13.12
N VAL A 23 -10.13 -20.40 13.66
CA VAL A 23 -8.93 -20.64 14.47
C VAL A 23 -9.13 -20.03 15.86
N PRO A 24 -8.84 -20.76 16.95
CA PRO A 24 -8.90 -20.21 18.30
C PRO A 24 -8.07 -18.94 18.46
N ASP A 25 -8.53 -18.05 19.33
CA ASP A 25 -7.85 -16.78 19.64
C ASP A 25 -7.62 -15.88 18.41
N ALA A 26 -8.64 -15.79 17.56
CA ALA A 26 -8.58 -15.08 16.28
C ALA A 26 -8.19 -13.60 16.41
N ALA A 27 -8.48 -12.96 17.54
CA ALA A 27 -8.09 -11.58 17.80
C ALA A 27 -6.58 -11.43 18.01
N SER A 28 -5.94 -12.31 18.78
CA SER A 28 -4.47 -12.29 18.96
C SER A 28 -3.76 -12.63 17.66
N LEU A 29 -4.27 -13.60 16.89
CA LEU A 29 -3.74 -13.91 15.56
C LEU A 29 -3.87 -12.71 14.61
N SER A 30 -4.99 -12.00 14.67
CA SER A 30 -5.17 -10.77 13.90
C SER A 30 -4.20 -9.68 14.33
N TYR A 31 -3.91 -9.53 15.62
CA TYR A 31 -2.91 -8.59 16.12
C TYR A 31 -1.52 -8.85 15.51
N TYR A 32 -1.05 -10.10 15.50
CA TYR A 32 0.25 -10.45 14.92
C TYR A 32 0.27 -10.30 13.38
N GLY A 33 -0.82 -10.69 12.71
CA GLY A 33 -0.98 -10.48 11.28
C GLY A 33 -0.93 -8.99 10.90
N LEU A 34 -1.63 -8.13 11.65
CA LEU A 34 -1.59 -6.68 11.45
C LEU A 34 -0.23 -6.07 11.77
N HIS A 35 0.47 -6.57 12.80
CA HIS A 35 1.83 -6.15 13.11
C HIS A 35 2.79 -6.48 11.95
N ALA A 36 2.63 -7.63 11.30
CA ALA A 36 3.40 -7.98 10.10
C ALA A 36 3.11 -7.04 8.91
N LEU A 37 1.91 -6.46 8.85
CA LEU A 37 1.47 -5.51 7.83
C LEU A 37 1.65 -4.03 8.22
N GLN A 38 2.28 -3.72 9.36
CA GLN A 38 2.36 -2.35 9.90
C GLN A 38 2.97 -1.33 8.94
N HIS A 39 3.80 -1.77 7.99
CA HIS A 39 4.36 -0.91 6.94
C HIS A 39 3.30 -0.34 5.99
N ARG A 40 2.14 -0.99 5.84
CA ARG A 40 1.00 -0.51 5.03
C ARG A 40 0.17 0.58 5.70
N GLY A 41 0.41 0.88 6.98
CA GLY A 41 -0.38 1.90 7.67
C GLY A 41 0.01 2.03 9.13
N GLN A 42 0.26 3.26 9.57
CA GLN A 42 0.78 3.56 10.92
C GLN A 42 -0.10 4.53 11.70
N GLU A 43 -1.29 4.84 11.19
CA GLU A 43 -2.07 5.99 11.66
C GLU A 43 -3.34 5.57 12.38
N GLY A 44 -3.77 4.34 12.18
CA GLY A 44 -4.73 3.68 13.02
C GLY A 44 -4.72 2.18 12.81
N ALA A 45 -5.26 1.47 13.78
CA ALA A 45 -5.46 0.04 13.71
C ALA A 45 -6.81 -0.34 14.35
N GLY A 46 -7.37 -1.45 13.91
CA GLY A 46 -8.61 -1.97 14.45
C GLY A 46 -8.77 -3.46 14.25
N ILE A 47 -9.49 -4.11 15.16
CA ILE A 47 -9.87 -5.52 15.09
C ILE A 47 -11.35 -5.61 15.48
N VAL A 48 -12.11 -6.38 14.69
CA VAL A 48 -13.45 -6.84 15.04
C VAL A 48 -13.41 -8.36 15.13
N ALA A 49 -13.89 -8.90 16.24
CA ALA A 49 -14.04 -10.35 16.45
C ALA A 49 -15.50 -10.69 16.71
N VAL A 50 -15.90 -11.92 16.39
CA VAL A 50 -17.23 -12.45 16.69
C VAL A 50 -17.13 -13.72 17.53
N ASP A 51 -17.83 -13.74 18.65
CA ASP A 51 -17.87 -14.90 19.54
C ASP A 51 -18.83 -15.99 19.04
N GLU A 52 -18.82 -17.16 19.70
CA GLU A 52 -19.66 -18.30 19.32
C GLU A 52 -21.16 -18.01 19.40
N GLY A 53 -21.56 -17.04 20.23
CA GLY A 53 -22.93 -16.57 20.34
C GLY A 53 -23.33 -15.59 19.22
N GLY A 54 -22.41 -15.24 18.32
CA GLY A 54 -22.64 -14.30 17.23
C GLY A 54 -22.51 -12.83 17.66
N THR A 55 -21.97 -12.54 18.85
CA THR A 55 -21.80 -11.18 19.34
C THR A 55 -20.51 -10.57 18.81
N PHE A 56 -20.62 -9.46 18.09
CA PHE A 56 -19.48 -8.72 17.57
C PHE A 56 -18.91 -7.76 18.62
N ARG A 57 -17.58 -7.76 18.76
CA ARG A 57 -16.83 -6.77 19.56
C ARG A 57 -15.79 -6.11 18.69
N ARG A 58 -15.62 -4.80 18.86
CA ARG A 58 -14.68 -3.98 18.10
C ARG A 58 -13.79 -3.19 19.03
N ILE A 59 -12.49 -3.18 18.72
CA ILE A 59 -11.53 -2.22 19.24
C ILE A 59 -10.83 -1.57 18.06
N LYS A 60 -10.75 -0.25 18.06
CA LYS A 60 -10.01 0.54 17.09
C LYS A 60 -9.44 1.79 17.73
N GLY A 61 -8.31 2.27 17.22
CA GLY A 61 -7.61 3.44 17.73
C GLY A 61 -6.69 4.05 16.69
N SER A 62 -6.28 5.29 16.93
CA SER A 62 -5.21 5.94 16.16
C SER A 62 -3.84 5.47 16.65
N GLY A 63 -2.87 5.41 15.74
CA GLY A 63 -1.49 5.00 16.04
C GLY A 63 -1.15 3.58 15.56
N LEU A 64 -0.03 3.09 16.05
CA LEU A 64 0.50 1.76 15.72
C LEU A 64 -0.34 0.64 16.34
N VAL A 65 -0.26 -0.57 15.79
CA VAL A 65 -0.92 -1.76 16.32
C VAL A 65 -0.56 -1.98 17.79
N THR A 66 0.71 -1.78 18.14
CA THR A 66 1.23 -1.91 19.53
C THR A 66 0.73 -0.82 20.48
N GLU A 67 0.33 0.34 19.96
CA GLU A 67 -0.22 1.44 20.76
C GLU A 67 -1.73 1.28 20.98
N VAL A 68 -2.43 0.76 19.97
CA VAL A 68 -3.87 0.55 20.01
C VAL A 68 -4.25 -0.62 20.91
N PHE A 69 -3.53 -1.75 20.79
CA PHE A 69 -3.87 -3.00 21.46
C PHE A 69 -2.89 -3.35 22.58
N ASP A 70 -3.46 -3.55 23.77
CA ASP A 70 -2.81 -4.20 24.90
C ASP A 70 -3.49 -5.55 25.18
N GLU A 71 -2.88 -6.36 26.05
CA GLU A 71 -3.38 -7.69 26.40
C GLU A 71 -4.81 -7.64 26.95
N ALA A 72 -5.14 -6.63 27.77
CA ALA A 72 -6.47 -6.48 28.35
C ALA A 72 -7.53 -6.21 27.27
N LYS A 73 -7.24 -5.34 26.31
CA LYS A 73 -8.09 -5.05 25.15
C LYS A 73 -8.28 -6.28 24.29
N LEU A 74 -7.20 -6.98 23.91
CA LEU A 74 -7.28 -8.19 23.10
C LEU A 74 -8.09 -9.28 23.80
N ALA A 75 -7.94 -9.43 25.11
CA ALA A 75 -8.70 -10.38 25.90
C ALA A 75 -10.22 -10.14 25.85
N THR A 76 -10.70 -8.92 25.54
CA THR A 76 -12.13 -8.67 25.36
C THR A 76 -12.67 -9.15 24.01
N LEU A 77 -11.81 -9.31 23.00
CA LEU A 77 -12.17 -9.72 21.64
C LEU A 77 -12.21 -11.25 21.54
N LYS A 78 -13.30 -11.84 22.04
CA LYS A 78 -13.50 -13.30 22.01
C LYS A 78 -13.97 -13.79 20.65
N GLY A 79 -13.53 -14.99 20.28
CA GLY A 79 -14.03 -15.70 19.11
C GLY A 79 -12.95 -16.43 18.30
N ASN A 80 -13.42 -17.22 17.35
CA ASN A 80 -12.57 -17.97 16.40
C ASN A 80 -12.58 -17.34 15.00
N THR A 81 -13.21 -16.17 14.86
CA THR A 81 -13.27 -15.40 13.62
C THR A 81 -13.05 -13.92 13.94
N ALA A 82 -12.15 -13.30 13.20
CA ALA A 82 -11.85 -11.88 13.32
C ALA A 82 -11.40 -11.29 11.99
N ILE A 83 -11.62 -9.99 11.81
CA ILE A 83 -10.98 -9.19 10.77
C ILE A 83 -10.30 -7.98 11.41
N GLY A 84 -9.20 -7.57 10.82
CA GLY A 84 -8.35 -6.50 11.26
C GLY A 84 -7.94 -5.59 10.12
N HIS A 85 -7.50 -4.40 10.48
CA HIS A 85 -7.04 -3.40 9.54
C HIS A 85 -5.95 -2.51 10.15
N VAL A 86 -4.91 -2.19 9.39
CA VAL A 86 -3.97 -1.09 9.66
C VAL A 86 -4.18 0.01 8.63
N ARG A 87 -4.14 1.27 9.06
CA ARG A 87 -4.58 2.42 8.27
C ARG A 87 -3.44 3.38 7.94
N TYR A 88 -3.45 3.86 6.71
CA TYR A 88 -2.78 5.09 6.30
C TYR A 88 -3.83 6.16 5.94
N THR A 89 -3.57 7.44 6.17
CA THR A 89 -4.51 8.55 5.90
C THR A 89 -4.44 8.91 4.44
N THR A 90 -5.60 8.82 3.81
CA THR A 90 -5.77 9.12 2.39
C THR A 90 -6.96 10.04 2.17
N ALA A 91 -7.66 9.93 1.03
CA ALA A 91 -8.64 10.91 0.57
C ALA A 91 -9.84 11.14 1.51
N GLY A 92 -10.07 10.24 2.47
CA GLY A 92 -11.07 10.39 3.54
C GLY A 92 -10.63 11.31 4.70
N GLY A 93 -9.40 11.81 4.74
CA GLY A 93 -8.90 12.66 5.83
C GLY A 93 -8.56 11.88 7.10
N GLY A 94 -8.18 12.58 8.17
CA GLY A 94 -7.79 11.96 9.46
C GLY A 94 -8.98 11.38 10.24
N GLY A 95 -8.82 11.27 11.55
CA GLY A 95 -9.95 10.98 12.45
C GLY A 95 -10.21 9.51 12.75
N ILE A 96 -10.73 9.26 13.95
CA ILE A 96 -11.01 7.93 14.48
C ILE A 96 -12.21 7.27 13.78
N GLU A 97 -13.13 8.08 13.27
CA GLU A 97 -14.29 7.68 12.48
C GLU A 97 -13.89 6.87 11.25
N ASN A 98 -12.77 7.24 10.61
CA ASN A 98 -12.23 6.58 9.42
C ASN A 98 -11.34 5.37 9.73
N VAL A 99 -11.02 5.10 11.00
CA VAL A 99 -10.29 3.88 11.37
C VAL A 99 -11.19 2.66 11.22
N GLN A 100 -10.70 1.67 10.48
CA GLN A 100 -11.37 0.41 10.18
C GLN A 100 -10.91 -0.70 11.16
N PRO A 101 -11.60 -1.85 11.24
CA PRO A 101 -12.82 -2.23 10.52
C PRO A 101 -14.07 -1.47 10.97
N PHE A 102 -14.96 -1.21 10.02
CA PHE A 102 -16.32 -0.75 10.33
C PHE A 102 -17.16 -1.92 10.86
N LEU A 103 -18.04 -1.63 11.82
CA LEU A 103 -18.99 -2.60 12.37
C LEU A 103 -20.39 -2.01 12.22
N PHE A 104 -21.23 -2.70 11.47
CA PHE A 104 -22.60 -2.29 11.19
C PHE A 104 -23.56 -3.21 11.92
N ARG A 105 -24.41 -2.62 12.77
CA ARG A 105 -25.48 -3.35 13.46
C ARG A 105 -26.76 -3.29 12.66
N HIS A 106 -27.38 -4.43 12.43
CA HIS A 106 -28.46 -4.50 11.46
C HIS A 106 -29.47 -5.60 11.74
N ASN A 107 -30.75 -5.35 11.42
CA ASN A 107 -31.86 -6.26 11.73
C ASN A 107 -31.80 -7.61 10.98
N THR A 108 -31.11 -7.68 9.84
CA THR A 108 -30.84 -8.94 9.12
C THR A 108 -29.51 -9.60 9.51
N GLY A 109 -28.87 -9.11 10.56
CA GLY A 109 -27.60 -9.61 11.10
C GLY A 109 -26.45 -8.63 10.88
N ASP A 110 -25.67 -8.46 11.94
CA ASP A 110 -24.48 -7.62 12.01
C ASP A 110 -23.39 -8.11 11.05
N PHE A 111 -22.55 -7.17 10.59
CA PHE A 111 -21.37 -7.49 9.82
C PHE A 111 -20.28 -6.44 10.03
N ALA A 112 -19.04 -6.85 9.81
CA ALA A 112 -17.88 -5.97 9.82
C ALA A 112 -17.22 -5.90 8.44
N LEU A 113 -16.54 -4.79 8.17
CA LEU A 113 -15.90 -4.52 6.88
C LEU A 113 -14.51 -3.91 7.09
N ALA A 114 -13.52 -4.45 6.39
CA ALA A 114 -12.19 -3.88 6.20
C ALA A 114 -11.87 -3.77 4.71
N HIS A 115 -11.18 -2.70 4.32
CA HIS A 115 -10.91 -2.32 2.94
C HIS A 115 -9.47 -1.84 2.77
N ASN A 116 -8.78 -2.37 1.76
CA ASN A 116 -7.58 -1.76 1.19
C ASN A 116 -7.88 -1.34 -0.26
N GLY A 117 -7.78 -0.06 -0.57
CA GLY A 117 -8.00 0.47 -1.91
C GLY A 117 -8.63 1.86 -1.89
N ASN A 118 -9.15 2.29 -3.04
CA ASN A 118 -9.91 3.53 -3.17
C ASN A 118 -11.00 3.38 -4.23
N ILE A 119 -12.23 3.76 -3.86
CA ILE A 119 -13.40 3.75 -4.74
C ILE A 119 -13.49 5.09 -5.47
N VAL A 120 -13.20 5.09 -6.77
CA VAL A 120 -13.08 6.33 -7.58
C VAL A 120 -14.42 7.01 -7.83
N ASN A 121 -15.53 6.28 -7.80
CA ASN A 121 -16.88 6.82 -7.93
C ASN A 121 -17.58 7.05 -6.57
N SER A 122 -16.83 7.07 -5.46
CA SER A 122 -17.35 7.19 -4.09
C SER A 122 -18.22 8.44 -3.87
N ALA A 123 -17.82 9.61 -4.39
CA ALA A 123 -18.59 10.85 -4.25
C ALA A 123 -19.99 10.74 -4.88
N LEU A 124 -20.08 10.19 -6.10
CA LEU A 124 -21.35 9.96 -6.80
C LEU A 124 -22.24 8.94 -6.07
N LEU A 125 -21.63 7.86 -5.57
CA LEU A 125 -22.35 6.83 -4.82
C LEU A 125 -22.87 7.37 -3.48
N ARG A 126 -22.09 8.22 -2.80
CA ARG A 126 -22.50 8.90 -1.58
C ARG A 126 -23.72 9.80 -1.83
N GLU A 127 -23.65 10.69 -2.81
CA GLU A 127 -24.78 11.56 -3.19
C GLU A 127 -26.03 10.72 -3.54
N TYR A 128 -25.86 9.65 -4.33
CA TYR A 128 -26.95 8.72 -4.67
C TYR A 128 -27.56 8.02 -3.44
N LEU A 129 -26.78 7.76 -2.40
CA LEU A 129 -27.24 7.12 -1.17
C LEU A 129 -27.90 8.13 -0.22
N GLU A 130 -27.34 9.32 -0.07
CA GLU A 130 -27.89 10.43 0.72
C GLU A 130 -29.25 10.89 0.16
N ASN A 131 -29.37 11.03 -1.17
CA ASN A 131 -30.65 11.32 -1.85
C ASN A 131 -31.71 10.23 -1.65
N LYS A 132 -31.33 9.03 -1.18
CA LYS A 132 -32.24 7.96 -0.77
C LYS A 132 -32.37 7.79 0.74
N GLY A 133 -31.91 8.78 1.52
CA GLY A 133 -32.07 8.83 2.97
C GLY A 133 -30.99 8.10 3.77
N SER A 134 -29.86 7.73 3.15
CA SER A 134 -28.71 7.21 3.90
C SER A 134 -28.01 8.32 4.66
N LEU A 135 -27.55 8.03 5.89
CA LEU A 135 -26.72 8.91 6.69
C LEU A 135 -25.36 8.26 6.87
N PHE A 136 -24.30 9.02 6.64
CA PHE A 136 -22.91 8.58 6.79
C PHE A 136 -22.30 9.15 8.07
N GLN A 137 -21.53 8.33 8.78
CA GLN A 137 -20.82 8.73 10.00
C GLN A 137 -19.33 9.00 9.76
N SER A 138 -18.82 8.58 8.61
CA SER A 138 -17.44 8.77 8.20
C SER A 138 -17.37 9.32 6.77
N THR A 139 -16.18 9.79 6.41
CA THR A 139 -15.82 10.18 5.04
C THR A 139 -15.20 9.01 4.26
N SER A 140 -15.00 7.86 4.90
CA SER A 140 -14.45 6.65 4.26
C SER A 140 -15.37 6.12 3.17
N ASP A 141 -14.77 5.78 2.04
CA ASP A 141 -15.39 5.05 0.95
C ASP A 141 -15.84 3.63 1.33
N SER A 142 -15.27 3.06 2.38
CA SER A 142 -15.64 1.74 2.90
C SER A 142 -17.09 1.73 3.41
N GLU A 143 -17.56 2.83 4.00
CA GLU A 143 -18.93 2.94 4.49
C GLU A 143 -19.95 2.85 3.33
N ILE A 144 -19.58 3.33 2.13
CA ILE A 144 -20.43 3.26 0.94
C ILE A 144 -20.80 1.82 0.61
N LEU A 145 -19.85 0.89 0.65
CA LEU A 145 -20.11 -0.53 0.39
C LEU A 145 -21.16 -1.09 1.35
N ALA A 146 -21.09 -0.73 2.63
CA ALA A 146 -22.06 -1.19 3.62
C ALA A 146 -23.48 -0.69 3.32
N HIS A 147 -23.62 0.57 2.92
CA HIS A 147 -24.91 1.12 2.49
C HIS A 147 -25.43 0.46 1.20
N LEU A 148 -24.55 0.16 0.24
CA LEU A 148 -24.92 -0.54 -1.00
C LEU A 148 -25.39 -1.98 -0.73
N ILE A 149 -24.69 -2.73 0.13
CA ILE A 149 -25.11 -4.09 0.54
C ILE A 149 -26.51 -4.05 1.16
N LYS A 150 -26.82 -3.00 1.94
CA LYS A 150 -28.12 -2.84 2.59
C LYS A 150 -29.24 -2.41 1.63
N LYS A 151 -28.93 -1.58 0.64
CA LYS A 151 -29.91 -0.95 -0.25
C LYS A 151 -30.80 -1.96 -0.96
N GLU A 152 -30.29 -3.15 -1.25
CA GLU A 152 -31.02 -4.14 -2.03
C GLU A 152 -32.01 -4.93 -1.17
N THR A 153 -33.22 -4.40 -1.05
CA THR A 153 -34.34 -4.98 -0.30
C THR A 153 -35.31 -5.79 -1.18
N ARG A 154 -35.11 -5.85 -2.51
CA ARG A 154 -36.07 -6.52 -3.41
C ARG A 154 -36.12 -8.04 -3.23
N TYR A 155 -35.12 -8.63 -2.56
CA TYR A 155 -35.00 -10.08 -2.37
C TYR A 155 -34.55 -10.41 -0.94
N HIS A 156 -35.44 -10.22 0.04
CA HIS A 156 -35.14 -10.50 1.45
C HIS A 156 -34.72 -11.95 1.75
N ASP A 157 -35.12 -12.90 0.90
CA ASP A 157 -34.88 -14.34 1.12
C ASP A 157 -33.61 -14.88 0.44
N ARG A 158 -32.84 -14.04 -0.27
CA ARG A 158 -31.61 -14.51 -0.95
C ARG A 158 -30.39 -14.47 -0.03
N PRO A 159 -29.42 -15.39 -0.19
CA PRO A 159 -28.15 -15.34 0.54
C PRO A 159 -27.42 -14.00 0.39
N ARG A 160 -26.83 -13.49 1.49
CA ARG A 160 -26.18 -12.16 1.55
C ARG A 160 -25.10 -11.94 0.49
N ILE A 161 -24.43 -13.00 0.04
CA ILE A 161 -23.42 -12.95 -1.03
C ILE A 161 -23.94 -12.23 -2.29
N PHE A 162 -25.23 -12.38 -2.64
CA PHE A 162 -25.79 -11.71 -3.82
C PHE A 162 -25.89 -10.19 -3.64
N SER A 163 -26.23 -9.71 -2.45
CA SER A 163 -26.21 -8.26 -2.17
C SER A 163 -24.78 -7.71 -2.14
N ILE A 164 -23.79 -8.53 -1.75
CA ILE A 164 -22.38 -8.15 -1.87
C ILE A 164 -22.00 -8.05 -3.35
N ILE A 165 -22.32 -9.06 -4.18
CA ILE A 165 -22.05 -9.07 -5.63
C ILE A 165 -22.67 -7.85 -6.32
N ASP A 166 -23.93 -7.53 -6.03
CA ASP A 166 -24.59 -6.37 -6.62
C ASP A 166 -23.91 -5.07 -6.20
N ALA A 167 -23.53 -4.95 -4.93
CA ALA A 167 -22.80 -3.79 -4.43
C ALA A 167 -21.42 -3.65 -5.08
N LEU A 168 -20.66 -4.74 -5.21
CA LEU A 168 -19.35 -4.75 -5.87
C LEU A 168 -19.45 -4.32 -7.34
N ASN A 169 -20.52 -4.69 -8.05
CA ASN A 169 -20.76 -4.27 -9.44
C ASN A 169 -21.13 -2.79 -9.60
N MET A 170 -21.44 -2.09 -8.50
CA MET A 170 -21.64 -0.63 -8.52
C MET A 170 -20.35 0.16 -8.24
N LEU A 171 -19.30 -0.50 -7.78
CA LEU A 171 -18.03 0.14 -7.45
C LEU A 171 -17.13 0.22 -8.68
N GLU A 172 -16.49 1.36 -8.84
CA GLU A 172 -15.35 1.54 -9.73
C GLU A 172 -14.14 1.96 -8.90
N GLY A 173 -12.96 1.43 -9.23
CA GLY A 173 -11.72 1.71 -8.52
C GLY A 173 -10.95 0.44 -8.16
N ALA A 174 -10.13 0.55 -7.14
CA ALA A 174 -9.31 -0.55 -6.63
C ALA A 174 -9.81 -0.95 -5.24
N PHE A 175 -9.93 -2.25 -4.98
CA PHE A 175 -10.31 -2.72 -3.66
C PHE A 175 -9.90 -4.17 -3.40
N ALA A 176 -9.50 -4.41 -2.16
CA ALA A 176 -9.46 -5.69 -1.49
C ALA A 176 -10.29 -5.57 -0.21
N PHE A 177 -11.45 -6.22 -0.18
CA PHE A 177 -12.37 -6.19 0.96
C PHE A 177 -12.35 -7.49 1.75
N LEU A 178 -12.45 -7.36 3.07
CA LEU A 178 -12.87 -8.42 3.97
C LEU A 178 -14.22 -8.03 4.60
N ILE A 179 -15.24 -8.85 4.36
CA ILE A 179 -16.56 -8.72 4.99
C ILE A 179 -16.78 -9.89 5.93
N MET A 180 -16.97 -9.63 7.21
CA MET A 180 -17.17 -10.65 8.23
C MET A 180 -18.62 -10.67 8.71
N THR A 181 -19.28 -11.82 8.61
CA THR A 181 -20.55 -12.11 9.30
C THR A 181 -20.30 -13.06 10.47
N ALA A 182 -21.33 -13.37 11.26
CA ALA A 182 -21.17 -14.21 12.45
C ALA A 182 -20.61 -15.62 12.18
N ASN A 183 -20.71 -16.09 10.93
CA ASN A 183 -20.37 -17.45 10.55
C ASN A 183 -19.49 -17.57 9.29
N ARG A 184 -19.09 -16.45 8.65
CA ARG A 184 -18.33 -16.46 7.38
C ARG A 184 -17.45 -15.22 7.24
N ILE A 185 -16.39 -15.35 6.44
CA ILE A 185 -15.66 -14.22 5.85
C ILE A 185 -15.87 -14.24 4.33
N TYR A 186 -16.12 -13.08 3.73
CA TYR A 186 -16.04 -12.87 2.29
C TYR A 186 -14.79 -12.05 1.99
N ALA A 187 -13.90 -12.59 1.17
CA ALA A 187 -12.73 -11.90 0.65
C ALA A 187 -13.01 -11.53 -0.82
N CYS A 188 -12.99 -10.24 -1.14
CA CYS A 188 -13.37 -9.73 -2.46
C CYS A 188 -12.22 -8.92 -3.04
N ARG A 189 -11.86 -9.17 -4.30
CA ARG A 189 -10.81 -8.42 -5.01
C ARG A 189 -11.38 -7.80 -6.27
N ASP A 190 -11.02 -6.55 -6.55
CA ASP A 190 -11.55 -5.81 -7.68
C ASP A 190 -11.30 -6.50 -9.04
N LYS A 191 -12.10 -6.13 -10.05
CA LYS A 191 -12.10 -6.77 -11.38
C LYS A 191 -10.81 -6.56 -12.17
N TYR A 192 -9.94 -5.65 -11.73
CA TYR A 192 -8.64 -5.37 -12.32
C TYR A 192 -7.48 -6.02 -11.53
N GLY A 193 -7.75 -6.52 -10.32
CA GLY A 193 -6.74 -7.10 -9.44
C GLY A 193 -5.74 -6.08 -8.90
N LEU A 194 -6.14 -4.81 -8.75
CA LEU A 194 -5.25 -3.68 -8.44
C LEU A 194 -4.59 -3.78 -7.06
N ARG A 195 -5.28 -4.40 -6.10
CA ARG A 195 -4.81 -4.57 -4.71
C ARG A 195 -4.53 -6.04 -4.40
N PRO A 196 -3.47 -6.38 -3.66
CA PRO A 196 -3.14 -7.75 -3.33
C PRO A 196 -4.06 -8.29 -2.23
N LEU A 197 -4.41 -9.57 -2.33
CA LEU A 197 -5.19 -10.29 -1.34
C LEU A 197 -4.92 -11.79 -1.48
N ALA A 198 -4.37 -12.42 -0.45
CA ALA A 198 -3.99 -13.82 -0.46
C ALA A 198 -4.71 -14.60 0.65
N ILE A 199 -4.81 -15.91 0.47
CA ILE A 199 -5.41 -16.85 1.42
C ILE A 199 -4.35 -17.84 1.89
N GLY A 200 -4.27 -18.04 3.20
CA GLY A 200 -3.47 -19.06 3.85
C GLY A 200 -4.32 -20.01 4.69
N ARG A 201 -3.75 -21.17 5.04
CA ARG A 201 -4.33 -22.15 5.95
C ARG A 201 -3.55 -22.14 7.26
N LEU A 202 -4.25 -22.07 8.38
CA LEU A 202 -3.65 -22.10 9.72
C LEU A 202 -4.38 -23.15 10.57
N GLY A 203 -3.73 -24.30 10.77
CA GLY A 203 -4.37 -25.47 11.36
C GLY A 203 -5.59 -25.92 10.55
N ASP A 204 -6.75 -25.98 11.21
CA ASP A 204 -8.03 -26.34 10.59
C ASP A 204 -8.82 -25.14 10.04
N GLY A 205 -8.31 -23.93 10.24
CA GLY A 205 -8.93 -22.70 9.77
C GLY A 205 -8.14 -22.03 8.63
N TYR A 206 -8.53 -20.80 8.34
CA TYR A 206 -7.99 -20.01 7.24
C TYR A 206 -7.65 -18.61 7.69
N VAL A 207 -6.66 -18.02 7.02
CA VAL A 207 -6.28 -16.63 7.15
C VAL A 207 -6.35 -15.95 5.78
N VAL A 208 -6.67 -14.67 5.76
CA VAL A 208 -6.67 -13.83 4.54
C VAL A 208 -5.87 -12.57 4.83
N SER A 209 -4.99 -12.16 3.93
CA SER A 209 -4.07 -11.06 4.18
C SER A 209 -3.78 -10.27 2.91
N SER A 210 -3.49 -8.98 3.03
CA SER A 210 -2.96 -8.18 1.91
C SER A 210 -1.60 -8.70 1.41
N GLU A 211 -0.80 -9.35 2.26
CA GLU A 211 0.51 -9.90 1.90
C GLU A 211 0.80 -11.23 2.59
N THR A 212 1.59 -12.08 1.92
CA THR A 212 1.99 -13.40 2.42
C THR A 212 2.97 -13.34 3.58
N CYS A 213 3.73 -12.25 3.78
CA CYS A 213 4.62 -12.12 4.94
C CYS A 213 3.88 -12.24 6.29
N ALA A 214 2.57 -11.96 6.33
CA ALA A 214 1.75 -12.18 7.51
C ALA A 214 1.52 -13.68 7.80
N PHE A 215 1.54 -14.52 6.76
CA PHE A 215 1.43 -15.97 6.90
C PHE A 215 2.69 -16.55 7.51
N ASP A 216 3.87 -16.11 7.06
CA ASP A 216 5.16 -16.56 7.61
C ASP A 216 5.29 -16.27 9.11
N VAL A 217 4.86 -15.08 9.54
CA VAL A 217 4.84 -14.68 10.95
C VAL A 217 3.95 -15.58 11.80
N LEU A 218 2.84 -16.07 11.23
CA LEU A 218 1.86 -16.90 11.92
C LEU A 218 2.09 -18.41 11.74
N GLY A 219 3.00 -18.81 10.85
CA GLY A 219 3.17 -20.21 10.43
C GLY A 219 1.98 -20.74 9.62
N ALA A 220 1.29 -19.88 8.86
CA ALA A 220 0.22 -20.30 7.97
C ALA A 220 0.78 -20.75 6.61
N GLU A 221 0.22 -21.82 6.05
CA GLU A 221 0.59 -22.32 4.72
C GLU A 221 -0.14 -21.51 3.65
N PHE A 222 0.59 -20.98 2.66
CA PHE A 222 -0.03 -20.30 1.52
C PHE A 222 -0.92 -21.25 0.72
N VAL A 223 -2.14 -20.82 0.40
CA VAL A 223 -3.10 -21.58 -0.40
C VAL A 223 -3.17 -21.04 -1.82
N ARG A 224 -3.51 -19.76 -1.98
CA ARG A 224 -3.58 -19.05 -3.27
C ARG A 224 -3.86 -17.55 -3.08
N ASP A 225 -3.60 -16.77 -4.11
CA ASP A 225 -4.15 -15.42 -4.26
C ASP A 225 -5.67 -15.45 -4.51
N VAL A 226 -6.37 -14.38 -4.11
CA VAL A 226 -7.75 -14.10 -4.54
C VAL A 226 -7.68 -13.53 -5.95
N GLU A 227 -8.44 -14.09 -6.89
CA GLU A 227 -8.37 -13.72 -8.30
C GLU A 227 -9.06 -12.37 -8.59
N PRO A 228 -8.67 -11.63 -9.65
CA PRO A 228 -9.40 -10.45 -10.09
C PRO A 228 -10.89 -10.74 -10.34
N GLY A 229 -11.77 -9.93 -9.77
CA GLY A 229 -13.22 -10.08 -9.91
C GLY A 229 -13.82 -11.25 -9.12
N GLU A 230 -13.05 -11.84 -8.19
CA GLU A 230 -13.46 -12.96 -7.34
C GLU A 230 -14.05 -12.48 -6.00
N ILE A 231 -15.09 -13.17 -5.55
CA ILE A 231 -15.53 -13.19 -4.16
C ILE A 231 -15.36 -14.60 -3.61
N VAL A 232 -14.54 -14.72 -2.58
CA VAL A 232 -14.27 -15.98 -1.88
C VAL A 232 -15.06 -16.01 -0.57
N THR A 233 -15.91 -17.03 -0.41
CA THR A 233 -16.58 -17.32 0.85
C THR A 233 -15.75 -18.33 1.64
N ILE A 234 -15.41 -17.98 2.88
CA ILE A 234 -14.71 -18.85 3.83
C ILE A 234 -15.65 -19.11 4.99
N ASP A 235 -16.01 -20.37 5.21
CA ASP A 235 -16.83 -20.78 6.35
C ASP A 235 -16.54 -22.22 6.79
N ARG A 236 -17.41 -22.80 7.65
CA ARG A 236 -17.26 -24.19 8.14
C ARG A 236 -17.27 -25.26 7.04
N GLN A 237 -17.74 -24.94 5.85
CA GLN A 237 -17.70 -25.84 4.68
C GLN A 237 -16.42 -25.63 3.85
N GLY A 238 -15.47 -24.81 4.31
CA GLY A 238 -14.23 -24.48 3.62
C GLY A 238 -14.33 -23.27 2.71
N ILE A 239 -13.46 -23.23 1.70
CA ILE A 239 -13.34 -22.14 0.72
C ILE A 239 -14.26 -22.40 -0.47
N ARG A 240 -15.07 -21.42 -0.86
CA ARG A 240 -15.85 -21.43 -2.11
C ARG A 240 -15.65 -20.13 -2.88
N SER A 241 -15.30 -20.25 -4.14
CA SER A 241 -15.06 -19.12 -5.05
C SER A 241 -16.29 -18.83 -5.92
N ARG A 242 -16.50 -17.56 -6.24
CA ARG A 242 -17.44 -17.13 -7.27
C ARG A 242 -16.95 -15.84 -7.93
N ASP A 243 -17.15 -15.74 -9.24
CA ASP A 243 -16.93 -14.51 -9.97
C ASP A 243 -18.12 -13.56 -9.81
N TYR A 244 -17.85 -12.31 -9.44
CA TYR A 244 -18.87 -11.26 -9.45
C TYR A 244 -18.88 -10.44 -10.74
N SER A 245 -17.81 -10.53 -11.54
CA SER A 245 -17.65 -9.90 -12.86
C SER A 245 -17.04 -10.88 -13.86
N MET A 246 -17.55 -10.88 -15.10
CA MET A 246 -16.95 -11.60 -16.22
C MET A 246 -15.88 -10.78 -16.95
N TYR A 247 -15.87 -9.46 -16.76
CA TYR A 247 -14.81 -8.58 -17.24
C TYR A 247 -13.70 -8.57 -16.19
N LYS A 248 -12.53 -9.11 -16.54
CA LYS A 248 -11.38 -9.28 -15.64
C LYS A 248 -10.09 -8.86 -16.32
N ARG A 249 -9.22 -8.18 -15.59
CA ARG A 249 -7.87 -7.77 -16.02
C ARG A 249 -6.87 -8.16 -14.92
N CYS A 250 -5.60 -8.31 -15.29
CA CYS A 250 -4.51 -8.62 -14.34
C CYS A 250 -3.59 -7.41 -14.18
N GLU A 251 -4.13 -6.29 -13.72
CA GLU A 251 -3.47 -5.00 -13.65
C GLU A 251 -3.03 -4.67 -12.23
N MET A 252 -2.35 -5.63 -11.57
CA MET A 252 -1.73 -5.43 -10.25
C MET A 252 -0.96 -4.09 -10.20
N CYS A 253 -1.08 -3.38 -9.09
CA CYS A 253 -0.35 -2.12 -8.88
C CYS A 253 1.16 -2.36 -9.01
N SER A 254 1.79 -1.70 -9.98
CA SER A 254 3.25 -1.79 -10.17
C SER A 254 4.04 -1.32 -8.94
N MET A 255 3.49 -0.38 -8.16
CA MET A 255 4.15 0.17 -6.99
C MET A 255 4.23 -0.81 -5.80
N GLU A 256 3.38 -1.84 -5.76
CA GLU A 256 3.49 -2.95 -4.81
C GLU A 256 4.85 -3.64 -4.96
N TYR A 257 5.24 -3.92 -6.20
CA TYR A 257 6.56 -4.51 -6.50
C TYR A 257 7.71 -3.52 -6.35
N ILE A 258 7.52 -2.24 -6.72
CA ILE A 258 8.59 -1.24 -6.67
C ILE A 258 8.94 -0.87 -5.23
N TYR A 259 7.94 -0.65 -4.37
CA TYR A 259 8.17 0.02 -3.09
C TYR A 259 7.32 -0.51 -1.93
N PHE A 260 6.00 -0.67 -2.09
CA PHE A 260 5.10 -0.80 -0.94
C PHE A 260 5.13 -2.14 -0.24
N ALA A 261 5.09 -3.24 -0.99
CA ALA A 261 5.07 -4.57 -0.39
C ALA A 261 6.41 -4.86 0.29
N ARG A 262 6.39 -5.70 1.31
CA ARG A 262 7.63 -6.17 1.93
C ARG A 262 8.37 -7.10 0.97
N PRO A 263 9.71 -7.07 0.94
CA PRO A 263 10.51 -7.92 0.05
C PRO A 263 10.32 -9.42 0.27
N ASP A 264 9.90 -9.84 1.46
CA ASP A 264 9.63 -11.25 1.81
C ASP A 264 8.20 -11.70 1.45
N SER A 265 7.40 -10.86 0.80
CA SER A 265 6.09 -11.24 0.29
C SER A 265 6.15 -11.78 -1.14
N ASP A 266 5.21 -12.67 -1.44
CA ASP A 266 4.85 -13.13 -2.77
C ASP A 266 3.50 -12.55 -3.14
N ILE A 267 3.40 -11.91 -4.31
CA ILE A 267 2.15 -11.34 -4.82
C ILE A 267 1.90 -11.90 -6.21
N ASP A 268 0.73 -12.51 -6.41
CA ASP A 268 0.33 -13.14 -7.67
C ASP A 268 1.45 -14.03 -8.23
N GLY A 269 2.00 -14.91 -7.38
CA GLY A 269 3.08 -15.84 -7.72
C GLY A 269 4.48 -15.23 -7.94
N CYS A 270 4.70 -13.96 -7.58
CA CYS A 270 5.98 -13.27 -7.77
C CYS A 270 6.53 -12.71 -6.46
N ASN A 271 7.74 -13.17 -6.09
CA ASN A 271 8.45 -12.65 -4.93
C ASN A 271 8.91 -11.20 -5.14
N VAL A 272 8.63 -10.32 -4.18
CA VAL A 272 8.92 -8.89 -4.27
C VAL A 272 10.43 -8.60 -4.27
N HIS A 273 11.23 -9.28 -3.44
CA HIS A 273 12.69 -9.13 -3.46
C HIS A 273 13.27 -9.51 -4.82
N ALA A 274 12.88 -10.67 -5.35
CA ALA A 274 13.37 -11.17 -6.64
C ALA A 274 13.00 -10.21 -7.79
N TYR A 275 11.76 -9.70 -7.79
CA TYR A 275 11.31 -8.70 -8.76
C TYR A 275 12.18 -7.43 -8.72
N ARG A 276 12.41 -6.88 -7.53
CA ARG A 276 13.23 -5.66 -7.36
C ARG A 276 14.66 -5.90 -7.80
N LYS A 277 15.22 -7.06 -7.47
CA LYS A 277 16.56 -7.46 -7.88
C LYS A 277 16.69 -7.54 -9.40
N GLU A 278 15.75 -8.17 -10.09
CA GLU A 278 15.75 -8.22 -11.56
C GLU A 278 15.56 -6.82 -12.17
N SER A 279 14.72 -5.99 -11.57
CA SER A 279 14.56 -4.58 -11.97
C SER A 279 15.89 -3.82 -11.93
N GLY A 280 16.72 -4.04 -10.90
CA GLY A 280 18.08 -3.52 -10.82
C GLY A 280 19.03 -4.02 -11.91
N ARG A 281 18.97 -5.32 -12.24
CA ARG A 281 19.77 -5.92 -13.32
C ARG A 281 19.40 -5.33 -14.69
N LEU A 282 18.10 -5.15 -14.95
CA LEU A 282 17.60 -4.53 -16.16
C LEU A 282 17.96 -3.04 -16.22
N LEU A 283 17.91 -2.32 -15.10
CA LEU A 283 18.31 -0.92 -15.01
C LEU A 283 19.77 -0.72 -15.40
N PHE A 284 20.68 -1.60 -14.98
CA PHE A 284 22.07 -1.58 -15.43
C PHE A 284 22.18 -1.84 -16.94
N LYS A 285 21.44 -2.84 -17.45
CA LYS A 285 21.45 -3.17 -18.87
C LYS A 285 21.00 -2.00 -19.76
N GLU A 286 19.99 -1.26 -19.32
CA GLU A 286 19.46 -0.09 -20.05
C GLU A 286 20.32 1.16 -19.86
N SER A 287 20.93 1.33 -18.68
CA SER A 287 21.59 2.58 -18.30
C SER A 287 22.78 2.32 -17.37
N PRO A 288 23.91 1.81 -17.91
CA PRO A 288 25.14 1.66 -17.14
C PRO A 288 25.67 3.03 -16.69
N ALA A 289 26.56 3.02 -15.70
CA ALA A 289 27.32 4.18 -15.25
C ALA A 289 28.77 3.76 -15.05
N ASP A 290 29.72 4.60 -15.47
CA ASP A 290 31.13 4.40 -15.15
C ASP A 290 31.38 4.90 -13.72
N ALA A 291 31.44 3.98 -12.77
CA ALA A 291 31.48 4.26 -11.35
C ALA A 291 32.33 3.24 -10.60
N ASP A 292 32.55 3.47 -9.31
CA ASP A 292 33.43 2.63 -8.48
C ASP A 292 32.65 1.74 -7.51
N ILE A 293 31.47 2.19 -7.05
CA ILE A 293 30.63 1.49 -6.08
C ILE A 293 29.14 1.68 -6.39
N VAL A 294 28.31 0.74 -5.95
CA VAL A 294 26.84 0.85 -5.96
C VAL A 294 26.34 1.01 -4.52
N VAL A 295 25.47 2.00 -4.29
CA VAL A 295 24.85 2.29 -3.00
C VAL A 295 23.34 2.34 -3.19
N GLY A 296 22.60 1.57 -2.40
CA GLY A 296 21.13 1.65 -2.35
C GLY A 296 20.66 2.65 -1.31
N VAL A 297 19.54 3.32 -1.56
CA VAL A 297 18.81 4.12 -0.57
C VAL A 297 18.04 3.19 0.39
N PRO A 298 18.36 3.15 1.69
CA PRO A 298 17.68 2.24 2.60
C PRO A 298 16.24 2.70 2.94
N ASP A 299 15.26 1.80 3.06
CA ASP A 299 15.39 0.33 3.03
C ASP A 299 14.81 -0.31 1.75
N SER A 300 13.98 0.40 0.99
CA SER A 300 13.17 -0.11 -0.11
C SER A 300 13.98 -0.53 -1.34
N SER A 301 15.01 0.25 -1.69
CA SER A 301 15.77 0.06 -2.93
C SER A 301 16.95 -0.91 -2.83
N LEU A 302 17.22 -1.46 -1.63
CA LEU A 302 18.38 -2.33 -1.38
C LEU A 302 18.42 -3.54 -2.34
N SER A 303 17.26 -4.15 -2.60
CA SER A 303 17.14 -5.29 -3.52
C SER A 303 17.51 -4.91 -4.96
N ALA A 304 17.05 -3.75 -5.44
CA ALA A 304 17.38 -3.26 -6.77
C ALA A 304 18.86 -2.85 -6.87
N ALA A 305 19.42 -2.24 -5.82
CA ALA A 305 20.84 -1.91 -5.76
C ALA A 305 21.73 -3.16 -5.83
N MET A 306 21.36 -4.24 -5.12
CA MET A 306 22.03 -5.53 -5.23
C MET A 306 22.00 -6.08 -6.65
N GLY A 307 20.84 -6.01 -7.32
CA GLY A 307 20.70 -6.44 -8.71
C GLY A 307 21.57 -5.65 -9.68
N TYR A 308 21.62 -4.32 -9.52
CA TYR A 308 22.47 -3.44 -10.32
C TYR A 308 23.96 -3.75 -10.10
N ALA A 309 24.37 -3.93 -8.85
CA ALA A 309 25.75 -4.27 -8.48
C ALA A 309 26.19 -5.62 -9.08
N GLU A 310 25.37 -6.66 -8.95
CA GLU A 310 25.65 -7.97 -9.54
C GLU A 310 25.79 -7.93 -11.06
N ALA A 311 24.91 -7.18 -11.74
CA ALA A 311 24.94 -7.08 -13.19
C ALA A 311 26.11 -6.23 -13.71
N SER A 312 26.49 -5.20 -12.95
CA SER A 312 27.61 -4.32 -13.30
C SER A 312 28.99 -4.86 -12.93
N GLY A 313 29.06 -5.80 -12.00
CA GLY A 313 30.32 -6.27 -11.41
C GLY A 313 30.94 -5.28 -10.43
N LEU A 314 30.24 -4.19 -10.10
CA LEU A 314 30.69 -3.21 -9.11
C LEU A 314 30.39 -3.70 -7.69
N PRO A 315 31.25 -3.38 -6.71
CA PRO A 315 30.98 -3.69 -5.31
C PRO A 315 29.73 -2.94 -4.82
N TYR A 316 28.83 -3.69 -4.18
CA TYR A 316 27.71 -3.13 -3.43
C TYR A 316 28.19 -2.73 -2.03
N GLU A 317 28.01 -1.46 -1.67
CA GLU A 317 28.53 -0.89 -0.44
C GLU A 317 27.44 -0.18 0.38
N MET A 318 27.60 -0.22 1.70
CA MET A 318 26.74 0.50 2.63
C MET A 318 27.13 1.98 2.73
N GLY A 319 26.96 2.72 1.64
CA GLY A 319 27.27 4.15 1.57
C GLY A 319 26.29 5.04 2.34
N LEU A 320 25.11 4.52 2.69
CA LEU A 320 24.06 5.21 3.44
C LEU A 320 23.57 4.32 4.59
N ILE A 321 23.28 4.95 5.74
CA ILE A 321 22.69 4.31 6.90
C ILE A 321 21.41 5.05 7.26
N LYS A 322 20.31 4.31 7.41
CA LYS A 322 19.06 4.82 7.97
C LYS A 322 19.07 4.67 9.49
N ASN A 323 18.71 5.72 10.20
CA ASN A 323 18.58 5.68 11.64
C ASN A 323 17.24 5.04 12.05
N LYS A 324 17.31 3.84 12.61
CA LYS A 324 16.14 3.03 13.00
C LYS A 324 15.42 3.54 14.24
N TYR A 325 16.00 4.48 14.98
CA TYR A 325 15.47 4.95 16.26
C TYR A 325 14.74 6.29 16.17
N ILE A 326 14.48 6.77 14.95
CA ILE A 326 13.72 8.02 14.74
C ILE A 326 12.24 7.71 14.68
N GLY A 327 11.54 8.08 15.74
CA GLY A 327 10.07 8.18 15.74
C GLY A 327 9.59 9.46 15.05
N ARG A 328 8.26 9.63 14.97
CA ARG A 328 7.63 10.90 14.54
C ARG A 328 7.96 11.99 15.57
N THR A 329 8.96 12.83 15.33
CA THR A 329 9.23 14.01 16.17
C THR A 329 8.16 15.08 15.94
N PHE A 330 7.22 15.20 16.88
CA PHE A 330 6.06 16.11 16.78
C PHE A 330 6.35 17.59 17.08
N ILE A 331 7.49 17.92 17.67
CA ILE A 331 7.84 19.31 18.03
C ILE A 331 9.28 19.60 17.64
N GLN A 332 9.45 20.40 16.58
CA GLN A 332 10.72 21.08 16.34
C GLN A 332 10.44 22.59 16.13
N PRO A 333 10.93 23.46 17.03
CA PRO A 333 10.50 24.86 17.10
C PRO A 333 11.05 25.77 15.99
N SER A 334 12.00 25.33 15.16
CA SER A 334 12.56 26.14 14.08
C SER A 334 12.81 25.35 12.79
N GLN A 335 12.81 26.05 11.64
CA GLN A 335 13.13 25.50 10.32
C GLN A 335 14.53 24.84 10.29
N GLU A 336 15.50 25.45 10.99
CA GLU A 336 16.88 24.98 11.10
C GLU A 336 16.99 23.64 11.88
N LEU A 337 16.16 23.46 12.93
CA LEU A 337 16.05 22.20 13.65
C LEU A 337 15.37 21.10 12.82
N ARG A 338 14.42 21.47 11.94
CA ARG A 338 13.81 20.56 10.94
C ARG A 338 14.80 20.04 9.91
N GLU A 339 15.64 20.92 9.38
CA GLU A 339 16.70 20.52 8.44
C GLU A 339 17.70 19.58 9.12
N LYS A 340 18.03 19.81 10.41
CA LYS A 340 18.80 18.85 11.22
C LYS A 340 18.03 17.55 11.47
N GLY A 341 16.72 17.60 11.69
CA GLY A 341 15.86 16.42 11.90
C GLY A 341 15.84 15.45 10.73
N VAL A 342 15.95 15.96 9.50
CA VAL A 342 16.10 15.13 8.29
C VAL A 342 17.48 14.50 8.21
N ARG A 343 18.56 15.23 8.54
CA ARG A 343 19.92 14.66 8.67
C ARG A 343 19.99 13.56 9.72
N MET A 344 19.05 13.50 10.67
CA MET A 344 18.97 12.37 11.59
C MET A 344 18.50 11.09 10.88
N LYS A 345 17.60 11.18 9.87
CA LYS A 345 16.98 10.01 9.21
C LYS A 345 17.95 9.15 8.41
N LEU A 346 18.79 9.79 7.62
CA LEU A 346 19.82 9.12 6.82
C LEU A 346 21.18 9.82 7.02
N SER A 347 22.24 9.02 7.03
CA SER A 347 23.62 9.50 7.11
C SER A 347 24.51 8.78 6.09
N ALA A 348 25.38 9.53 5.42
CA ALA A 348 26.39 8.97 4.52
C ALA A 348 27.61 8.42 5.29
N VAL A 349 28.11 7.27 4.85
CA VAL A 349 29.32 6.65 5.41
C VAL A 349 30.55 7.20 4.69
N ARG A 350 31.10 8.30 5.23
CA ARG A 350 32.20 9.05 4.62
C ARG A 350 33.40 8.19 4.19
N SER A 351 33.80 7.23 5.01
CA SER A 351 34.95 6.35 4.72
C SER A 351 34.76 5.46 3.49
N ILE A 352 33.52 5.21 3.09
CA ILE A 352 33.17 4.39 1.92
C ILE A 352 33.07 5.25 0.66
N VAL A 353 32.41 6.41 0.76
CA VAL A 353 32.06 7.21 -0.43
C VAL A 353 33.11 8.25 -0.82
N LYS A 354 34.03 8.61 0.09
CA LYS A 354 35.04 9.66 -0.17
C LYS A 354 35.97 9.26 -1.32
N GLY A 355 36.06 10.12 -2.33
CA GLY A 355 36.91 9.93 -3.51
C GLY A 355 36.38 8.92 -4.51
N LYS A 356 35.10 8.50 -4.39
CA LYS A 356 34.47 7.51 -5.26
C LYS A 356 33.41 8.14 -6.16
N ARG A 357 33.27 7.58 -7.35
CA ARG A 357 32.10 7.74 -8.23
C ARG A 357 31.04 6.73 -7.79
N VAL A 358 29.87 7.21 -7.42
CA VAL A 358 28.82 6.42 -6.77
C VAL A 358 27.64 6.23 -7.73
N VAL A 359 27.22 4.99 -7.95
CA VAL A 359 25.86 4.72 -8.45
C VAL A 359 24.90 4.69 -7.27
N LEU A 360 24.03 5.68 -7.19
CA LEU A 360 22.96 5.72 -6.19
C LEU A 360 21.70 5.10 -6.81
N VAL A 361 21.31 3.93 -6.31
CA VAL A 361 20.08 3.26 -6.73
C VAL A 361 18.96 3.61 -5.74
N ASP A 362 17.84 4.09 -6.26
CA ASP A 362 16.63 4.39 -5.50
C ASP A 362 15.42 3.74 -6.20
N ASP A 363 14.31 3.53 -5.48
CA ASP A 363 13.13 2.87 -6.05
C ASP A 363 12.32 3.80 -6.97
N SER A 364 12.15 5.06 -6.57
CA SER A 364 11.28 6.03 -7.25
C SER A 364 11.69 7.48 -6.96
N ILE A 365 11.25 8.42 -7.82
CA ILE A 365 11.31 9.86 -7.55
C ILE A 365 9.91 10.46 -7.71
N VAL A 366 9.41 11.09 -6.64
CA VAL A 366 8.11 11.78 -6.63
C VAL A 366 8.28 13.28 -6.71
N ARG A 367 8.80 13.90 -5.65
CA ARG A 367 9.01 15.36 -5.56
C ARG A 367 10.46 15.78 -5.78
N GLY A 368 11.40 14.84 -5.76
CA GLY A 368 12.83 15.08 -5.90
C GLY A 368 13.53 15.65 -4.65
N THR A 369 12.80 16.08 -3.62
CA THR A 369 13.37 16.68 -2.40
C THR A 369 14.30 15.73 -1.65
N THR A 370 13.85 14.49 -1.41
CA THR A 370 14.66 13.45 -0.76
C THR A 370 15.89 13.09 -1.60
N SER A 371 15.72 12.84 -2.90
CA SER A 371 16.81 12.48 -3.81
C SER A 371 17.86 13.60 -3.87
N ARG A 372 17.45 14.86 -3.99
CA ARG A 372 18.36 16.03 -3.95
C ARG A 372 19.20 16.04 -2.68
N ARG A 373 18.58 15.79 -1.53
CA ARG A 373 19.28 15.77 -0.23
C ARG A 373 20.27 14.61 -0.14
N ILE A 374 19.89 13.41 -0.59
CA ILE A 374 20.78 12.26 -0.57
C ILE A 374 22.00 12.51 -1.48
N VAL A 375 21.78 12.99 -2.70
CA VAL A 375 22.87 13.33 -3.64
C VAL A 375 23.79 14.38 -3.04
N THR A 376 23.22 15.45 -2.47
CA THR A 376 24.01 16.50 -1.79
C THR A 376 24.82 15.93 -0.63
N MET A 377 24.22 15.08 0.21
CA MET A 377 24.88 14.45 1.35
C MET A 377 26.06 13.56 0.93
N LEU A 378 25.92 12.81 -0.16
CA LEU A 378 27.00 11.98 -0.71
C LEU A 378 28.15 12.84 -1.24
N LYS A 379 27.84 13.92 -1.96
CA LYS A 379 28.85 14.90 -2.42
C LYS A 379 29.55 15.59 -1.26
N GLU A 380 28.82 16.01 -0.22
CA GLU A 380 29.38 16.57 1.02
C GLU A 380 30.29 15.57 1.77
N ALA A 381 29.94 14.28 1.73
CA ALA A 381 30.79 13.21 2.26
C ALA A 381 32.05 12.93 1.40
N GLY A 382 32.13 13.52 0.21
CA GLY A 382 33.30 13.51 -0.65
C GLY A 382 33.22 12.56 -1.83
N ALA A 383 32.04 12.09 -2.23
CA ALA A 383 31.87 11.44 -3.53
C ALA A 383 32.23 12.41 -4.66
N THR A 384 32.99 11.94 -5.66
CA THR A 384 33.40 12.77 -6.81
C THR A 384 32.27 12.93 -7.82
N GLU A 385 31.49 11.87 -8.01
CA GLU A 385 30.32 11.83 -8.89
C GLU A 385 29.22 11.00 -8.22
N VAL A 386 27.97 11.34 -8.48
CA VAL A 386 26.77 10.63 -8.04
C VAL A 386 25.85 10.43 -9.23
N HIS A 387 25.81 9.19 -9.74
CA HIS A 387 24.93 8.76 -10.82
C HIS A 387 23.67 8.13 -10.23
N VAL A 388 22.53 8.79 -10.40
CA VAL A 388 21.26 8.31 -9.87
C VAL A 388 20.61 7.35 -10.86
N ARG A 389 20.15 6.20 -10.35
CA ARG A 389 19.49 5.14 -11.11
C ARG A 389 18.20 4.77 -10.39
N ILE A 390 17.07 5.00 -11.03
CA ILE A 390 15.75 4.80 -10.44
C ILE A 390 15.13 3.52 -10.96
N ALA A 391 14.80 2.59 -10.05
CA ALA A 391 14.24 1.28 -10.35
C ALA A 391 12.73 1.30 -10.69
N SER A 392 12.25 2.44 -11.18
CA SER A 392 10.90 2.65 -11.71
C SER A 392 10.95 3.58 -12.92
N PRO A 393 9.89 3.61 -13.74
CA PRO A 393 9.66 4.69 -14.68
C PRO A 393 9.41 6.04 -13.98
N GLN A 394 9.40 7.11 -14.77
CA GLN A 394 9.11 8.46 -14.28
C GLN A 394 7.65 8.58 -13.82
N MET A 395 7.44 9.05 -12.58
CA MET A 395 6.10 9.29 -12.04
C MET A 395 5.57 10.64 -12.50
N THR A 396 4.70 10.61 -13.50
CA THR A 396 4.16 11.80 -14.18
C THR A 396 2.69 12.05 -13.85
N HIS A 397 2.01 11.05 -13.28
CA HIS A 397 0.58 11.09 -12.99
C HIS A 397 0.26 10.66 -11.55
N PRO A 398 -0.77 11.26 -10.93
CA PRO A 398 -1.26 10.84 -9.62
C PRO A 398 -1.90 9.44 -9.67
N CYS A 399 -2.04 8.80 -8.52
CA CYS A 399 -2.78 7.57 -8.34
C CYS A 399 -4.19 7.87 -7.81
N PHE A 400 -5.19 7.15 -8.30
CA PHE A 400 -6.58 7.18 -7.79
C PHE A 400 -7.00 5.88 -7.10
N TYR A 401 -6.05 4.95 -6.91
CA TYR A 401 -6.34 3.57 -6.51
C TYR A 401 -5.90 3.24 -5.09
N GLY A 402 -5.65 4.25 -4.27
CA GLY A 402 -5.20 4.04 -2.89
C GLY A 402 -3.68 4.10 -2.73
N VAL A 403 -3.04 5.08 -3.36
CA VAL A 403 -1.68 5.48 -3.01
C VAL A 403 -1.73 6.96 -2.74
N ASP A 404 -1.21 7.43 -1.59
CA ASP A 404 -1.04 8.86 -1.30
C ASP A 404 0.07 9.40 -2.20
N THR A 405 -0.29 9.60 -3.45
CA THR A 405 0.55 10.29 -4.42
C THR A 405 0.40 11.79 -4.21
N SER A 406 1.48 12.50 -4.50
CA SER A 406 1.46 13.97 -4.55
C SER A 406 0.44 14.47 -5.57
N THR A 407 0.00 15.72 -5.46
CA THR A 407 -0.81 16.31 -6.54
C THR A 407 0.02 16.31 -7.82
N ARG A 408 -0.61 16.36 -9.01
CA ARG A 408 0.14 16.41 -10.27
C ARG A 408 1.15 17.56 -10.29
N ASP A 409 0.78 18.71 -9.75
CA ASP A 409 1.63 19.89 -9.62
C ASP A 409 2.82 19.68 -8.67
N GLU A 410 2.82 18.67 -7.81
CA GLU A 410 3.93 18.36 -6.90
C GLU A 410 4.89 17.30 -7.47
N LEU A 411 4.47 16.56 -8.51
CA LEU A 411 5.29 15.55 -9.17
C LEU A 411 6.38 16.22 -10.01
N ILE A 412 7.65 15.95 -9.72
CA ILE A 412 8.78 16.61 -10.39
C ILE A 412 8.82 16.25 -11.88
N SER A 413 8.63 14.98 -12.22
CA SER A 413 8.62 14.49 -13.61
C SER A 413 7.36 14.86 -14.39
N ALA A 414 6.30 15.34 -13.73
CA ALA A 414 5.14 15.93 -14.43
C ALA A 414 5.43 17.35 -14.95
N ARG A 415 6.39 18.05 -14.31
CA ARG A 415 6.72 19.45 -14.62
C ARG A 415 8.04 19.63 -15.35
N LYS A 416 8.92 18.63 -15.29
CA LYS A 416 10.28 18.68 -15.82
C LYS A 416 10.60 17.46 -16.65
N ASP A 417 11.42 17.66 -17.67
CA ASP A 417 12.04 16.57 -18.42
C ASP A 417 13.20 15.94 -17.63
N LEU A 418 13.81 14.90 -18.21
CA LEU A 418 14.86 14.12 -17.57
C LEU A 418 16.05 14.99 -17.10
N GLU A 419 16.51 15.90 -17.96
CA GLU A 419 17.62 16.79 -17.62
C GLU A 419 17.23 17.81 -16.55
N GLY A 420 16.04 18.38 -16.63
CA GLY A 420 15.53 19.28 -15.59
C GLY A 420 15.40 18.61 -14.22
N VAL A 421 15.02 17.32 -14.18
CA VAL A 421 15.00 16.52 -12.94
C VAL A 421 16.44 16.27 -12.45
N ARG A 422 17.35 15.86 -13.34
CA ARG A 422 18.76 15.60 -13.00
C ARG A 422 19.42 16.81 -12.35
N GLU A 423 19.23 18.00 -12.93
CA GLU A 423 19.74 19.26 -12.40
C GLU A 423 19.14 19.59 -11.03
N GLU A 424 17.83 19.44 -10.88
CA GLU A 424 17.14 19.76 -9.62
C GLU A 424 17.59 18.87 -8.45
N ILE A 425 17.87 17.59 -8.72
CA ILE A 425 18.42 16.68 -7.72
C ILE A 425 19.96 16.75 -7.59
N CYS A 426 20.61 17.59 -8.40
CA CYS A 426 22.06 17.82 -8.41
C CYS A 426 22.90 16.57 -8.75
N ALA A 427 22.35 15.64 -9.51
CA ALA A 427 23.02 14.40 -9.93
C ALA A 427 23.93 14.63 -11.16
N ASP A 428 24.99 13.83 -11.26
CA ASP A 428 25.92 13.87 -12.40
C ASP A 428 25.33 13.13 -13.61
N SER A 429 24.59 12.05 -13.39
CA SER A 429 23.68 11.48 -14.39
C SER A 429 22.42 10.93 -13.73
N LEU A 430 21.32 10.85 -14.48
CA LEU A 430 20.05 10.32 -14.02
C LEU A 430 19.47 9.39 -15.09
N ALA A 431 19.00 8.22 -14.69
CA ALA A 431 18.21 7.34 -15.56
C ALA A 431 17.11 6.64 -14.76
N PHE A 432 16.01 6.32 -15.45
CA PHE A 432 14.85 5.61 -14.95
C PHE A 432 14.70 4.29 -15.69
N LEU A 433 14.21 3.26 -15.01
CA LEU A 433 13.84 1.99 -15.62
C LEU A 433 12.68 2.19 -16.61
N THR A 434 12.71 1.53 -17.76
CA THR A 434 11.59 1.62 -18.70
C THR A 434 10.35 0.84 -18.23
N PRO A 435 9.13 1.24 -18.65
CA PRO A 435 7.91 0.44 -18.41
C PRO A 435 8.00 -1.00 -18.93
N GLY A 436 8.67 -1.20 -20.06
CA GLY A 436 8.88 -2.54 -20.64
C GLY A 436 9.80 -3.42 -19.81
N ALA A 437 10.87 -2.85 -19.24
CA ALA A 437 11.74 -3.58 -18.32
C ALA A 437 11.02 -3.92 -17.00
N LEU A 438 10.13 -3.06 -16.53
CA LEU A 438 9.32 -3.33 -15.34
C LEU A 438 8.42 -4.56 -15.54
N LEU A 439 7.69 -4.64 -16.66
CA LEU A 439 6.93 -5.85 -17.02
C LEU A 439 7.83 -7.10 -17.09
N LYS A 440 8.99 -6.96 -17.73
CA LYS A 440 9.95 -8.04 -17.90
C LYS A 440 10.49 -8.56 -16.57
N ALA A 441 10.73 -7.69 -15.59
CA ALA A 441 11.27 -8.06 -14.29
C ALA A 441 10.38 -9.07 -13.55
N GLY A 442 9.06 -8.95 -13.67
CA GLY A 442 8.10 -9.89 -13.10
C GLY A 442 7.60 -10.96 -14.06
N ASN A 443 8.13 -11.04 -15.30
CA ASN A 443 7.56 -11.85 -16.38
C ASN A 443 6.04 -11.61 -16.56
N ARG A 444 5.61 -10.36 -16.45
CA ARG A 444 4.20 -9.94 -16.50
C ARG A 444 3.83 -9.43 -17.88
N LYS A 445 2.58 -9.69 -18.27
CA LYS A 445 1.98 -9.12 -19.48
C LYS A 445 1.26 -7.80 -19.19
N GLU A 446 0.73 -7.66 -17.98
CA GLU A 446 -0.09 -6.53 -17.56
C GLU A 446 0.30 -6.13 -16.14
N LEU A 447 0.27 -4.82 -15.91
CA LEU A 447 0.45 -4.14 -14.63
C LEU A 447 -0.28 -2.80 -14.72
N CYS A 448 -0.84 -2.31 -13.63
CA CYS A 448 -1.27 -0.93 -13.58
C CYS A 448 -0.03 -0.02 -13.58
N MET A 449 0.13 0.73 -14.66
CA MET A 449 1.21 1.71 -14.86
C MET A 449 0.70 3.14 -14.95
N ALA A 450 -0.54 3.38 -14.49
CA ALA A 450 -1.21 4.67 -14.62
C ALA A 450 -0.38 5.85 -14.08
N CYS A 451 0.37 5.66 -12.98
CA CYS A 451 1.25 6.70 -12.43
C CYS A 451 2.40 7.11 -13.37
N PHE A 452 2.75 6.26 -14.34
CA PHE A 452 3.83 6.47 -15.29
C PHE A 452 3.32 6.84 -16.69
N THR A 453 2.21 6.23 -17.12
CA THR A 453 1.70 6.36 -18.49
C THR A 453 0.50 7.30 -18.62
N GLY A 454 -0.22 7.56 -17.52
CA GLY A 454 -1.51 8.26 -17.56
C GLY A 454 -2.67 7.41 -18.09
N GLU A 455 -2.42 6.14 -18.42
CA GLU A 455 -3.44 5.19 -18.86
C GLU A 455 -4.04 4.49 -17.64
N TYR A 456 -5.22 4.97 -17.22
CA TYR A 456 -5.94 4.45 -16.06
C TYR A 456 -6.82 3.26 -16.46
N PRO A 457 -6.78 2.13 -15.72
CA PRO A 457 -7.60 0.96 -16.02
C PRO A 457 -9.10 1.15 -15.77
N THR A 458 -9.47 2.12 -14.92
CA THR A 458 -10.87 2.49 -14.65
C THR A 458 -11.24 3.79 -15.34
N ALA A 459 -12.54 4.02 -15.50
CA ALA A 459 -13.03 5.36 -15.74
C ALA A 459 -12.63 6.27 -14.57
N LEU A 460 -12.20 7.50 -14.87
CA LEU A 460 -11.95 8.52 -13.86
C LEU A 460 -13.17 9.43 -13.75
N TYR A 461 -13.54 9.73 -12.51
CA TYR A 461 -14.69 10.58 -12.15
C TYR A 461 -14.27 11.96 -11.62
N GLN A 462 -12.96 12.22 -11.63
CA GLN A 462 -12.31 13.48 -11.30
C GLN A 462 -11.21 13.73 -12.33
N SER A 463 -10.88 15.00 -12.58
CA SER A 463 -9.77 15.31 -13.48
C SER A 463 -8.43 14.99 -12.83
N VAL A 464 -7.43 14.65 -13.65
CA VAL A 464 -6.05 14.41 -13.18
C VAL A 464 -5.47 15.64 -12.46
N ASP A 465 -5.88 16.83 -12.89
CA ASP A 465 -5.42 18.08 -12.28
C ASP A 465 -6.10 18.36 -10.93
N GLU A 466 -7.27 17.78 -10.64
CA GLU A 466 -7.96 17.90 -9.34
C GLU A 466 -7.57 16.80 -8.35
N ALA A 467 -6.92 15.74 -8.82
CA ALA A 467 -6.50 14.60 -8.01
C ALA A 467 -5.70 15.03 -6.77
N ASN A 468 -6.09 14.50 -5.61
CA ASN A 468 -5.46 14.72 -4.30
C ASN A 468 -5.44 16.17 -3.82
N LYS A 469 -6.09 17.13 -4.52
CA LYS A 469 -6.14 18.53 -4.07
C LYS A 469 -7.02 18.69 -2.83
N ASP A 470 -8.19 18.06 -2.81
CA ASP A 470 -9.16 18.17 -1.71
C ASP A 470 -8.67 17.52 -0.41
N VAL A 471 -7.77 16.54 -0.54
CA VAL A 471 -7.17 15.78 0.57
C VAL A 471 -6.05 16.56 1.27
N LYS A 472 -5.42 17.48 0.55
CA LYS A 472 -4.21 18.20 0.97
C LYS A 472 -4.43 19.68 1.28
N CYS A 473 -5.66 20.18 1.13
CA CYS A 473 -6.04 21.56 1.46
C CYS A 473 -6.44 21.74 2.91
#